data_AF-A0AAD8F920-F1
#
_entry.id   AF-A0AAD8F920-F1
#
_cell.length_a   1.000
_cell.length_b   1.000
_cell.length_c   1.000
_cell.angle_alpha   90.00
_cell.angle_beta   90.00
_cell.angle_gamma   90.00
#
_symmetry.space_group_name_H-M   'P 1'
#
loop_
_entity.id
_entity.type
_entity.pdbx_description
1 polymer ?
#
loop_
_entity_poly.entity_id
_entity_poly.type
_entity_poly.pdbx_seq_one_letter_code
_entity_poly.pdbx_strand_id
1 'polypeptide(L)'
;MASSTYRRKLKKENPEKYAELLAKERTASIKYLQKKKKEWEEDGHSQAEVDEYNVKKEKKRQYSRDHYWKIKTQNSRQTRNSAGATLKPERDQKRPKDMSPNELRKYRSSQRKAQRASLSHQKKTAIRLKERERKRKQREAAKLARVNSSPAGSSDRIGLLKQSAYNLNNELKPKTKKYTQTALNQLSSRTPEKKQATRKLKKHNTCLPIFNTKNSDNLEIKEELDIHLQNSFLEEPEQEEDISKPVYNMLQESDNLDIKEELSIQLEDFHFKEPHQEEEDISKPVHIIMQESEKLIKKELQYSILKELGQEEEIFQPIHNIMQKLQASLDVVQDEAEKAKEVRKQANKDIELLVMQLTELKGQLASSKEEREVKDGSCDELRTKLKASETELYVVRLQLEEINKEKQILEHKMAEAKAKWKSSEEDYKSQITKLEVSMKDLQEQLTSARHPMKQNSMVDLEMADYEHNLSTPYNQVEERDNKIEELKAELDKLDQRITLMQTQISASEEQRVQADARANKLKSLLETTQKSSELQLKARLEEMIQQNEELKIQISNLTVENQRLQDKADFDNFKFVCPKAGEQRQQLVPVLATMLKLSPEEKARIVAVAQSDGGQQGVQRAGWGGTYLHRWSELT
;
A
#
# COMPACT_ATOMS: atom_id res chain seq x y z
N MET A 1 -32.83 -24.23 18.90
CA MET A 1 -31.60 -24.49 18.10
C MET A 1 -30.91 -25.72 18.66
N ALA A 2 -30.48 -26.66 17.83
CA ALA A 2 -29.69 -27.79 18.30
C ALA A 2 -28.36 -27.32 18.91
N SER A 3 -27.91 -27.94 20.00
CA SER A 3 -26.69 -27.53 20.71
C SER A 3 -25.46 -27.64 19.80
N SER A 4 -24.46 -26.78 20.04
CA SER A 4 -23.17 -26.78 19.33
C SER A 4 -22.50 -28.17 19.34
N THR A 5 -22.64 -28.90 20.43
CA THR A 5 -22.11 -30.27 20.58
C THR A 5 -22.84 -31.27 19.70
N TYR A 6 -24.17 -31.21 19.64
CA TYR A 6 -24.97 -32.05 18.74
C TYR A 6 -24.62 -31.79 17.27
N ARG A 7 -24.49 -30.52 16.85
CA ARG A 7 -24.09 -30.16 15.48
C ARG A 7 -22.73 -30.73 15.08
N ARG A 8 -21.75 -30.70 15.99
CA ARG A 8 -20.41 -31.27 15.74
C ARG A 8 -20.44 -32.79 15.66
N LYS A 9 -21.24 -33.44 16.50
CA LYS A 9 -21.42 -34.90 16.50
C LYS A 9 -22.13 -35.33 15.20
N LEU A 10 -23.23 -34.67 14.83
CA LEU A 10 -23.97 -34.91 13.60
C LEU A 10 -23.11 -34.70 12.35
N LYS A 11 -22.27 -33.65 12.31
CA LYS A 11 -21.33 -33.43 11.19
C LYS A 11 -20.34 -34.58 11.01
N LYS A 12 -19.92 -35.24 12.09
CA LYS A 12 -18.97 -36.38 12.05
C LYS A 12 -19.66 -37.70 11.73
N GLU A 13 -20.83 -37.94 12.31
CA GLU A 13 -21.55 -39.22 12.21
C GLU A 13 -22.41 -39.32 10.96
N ASN A 14 -23.00 -38.21 10.50
CA ASN A 14 -23.88 -38.20 9.34
C ASN A 14 -23.87 -36.83 8.63
N PRO A 15 -22.92 -36.60 7.71
CA PRO A 15 -22.72 -35.30 7.07
C PRO A 15 -23.93 -34.86 6.21
N GLU A 16 -24.69 -35.81 5.64
CA GLU A 16 -25.90 -35.54 4.87
C GLU A 16 -27.02 -34.96 5.74
N LYS A 17 -27.31 -35.61 6.89
CA LYS A 17 -28.28 -35.06 7.88
C LYS A 17 -27.83 -33.71 8.42
N TYR A 18 -26.52 -33.48 8.55
CA TYR A 18 -25.99 -32.17 8.95
C TYR A 18 -26.22 -31.11 7.87
N ALA A 19 -26.03 -31.44 6.59
CA ALA A 19 -26.30 -30.56 5.47
C ALA A 19 -27.80 -30.22 5.35
N GLU A 20 -28.67 -31.21 5.53
CA GLU A 20 -30.13 -31.02 5.55
C GLU A 20 -30.57 -30.11 6.70
N LEU A 21 -30.01 -30.31 7.90
CA LEU A 21 -30.24 -29.43 9.05
C LEU A 21 -29.82 -27.99 8.75
N LEU A 22 -28.67 -27.77 8.09
CA LEU A 22 -28.24 -26.44 7.68
C LEU A 22 -29.14 -25.83 6.61
N ALA A 23 -29.63 -26.61 5.65
CA ALA A 23 -30.58 -26.15 4.64
C ALA A 23 -31.92 -25.74 5.27
N LYS A 24 -32.41 -26.52 6.24
CA LYS A 24 -33.62 -26.19 7.01
C LYS A 24 -33.44 -24.92 7.85
N GLU A 25 -32.27 -24.72 8.46
CA GLU A 25 -31.96 -23.47 9.18
C GLU A 25 -31.84 -22.26 8.25
N ARG A 26 -31.23 -22.41 7.08
CA ARG A 26 -31.14 -21.34 6.06
C ARG A 26 -32.51 -20.94 5.54
N THR A 27 -33.34 -21.91 5.16
CA THR A 27 -34.70 -21.64 4.68
C THR A 27 -35.58 -21.01 5.76
N ALA A 28 -35.51 -21.47 7.01
CA ALA A 28 -36.19 -20.82 8.14
C ALA A 28 -35.71 -19.39 8.38
N SER A 29 -34.40 -19.14 8.30
CA SER A 29 -33.82 -17.80 8.45
C SER A 29 -34.24 -16.87 7.31
N ILE A 30 -34.30 -17.35 6.07
CA ILE A 30 -34.78 -16.56 4.92
C ILE A 30 -36.25 -16.21 5.10
N LYS A 31 -37.10 -17.18 5.46
CA LYS A 31 -38.53 -16.94 5.74
C LYS A 31 -38.72 -15.92 6.87
N TYR A 32 -37.93 -15.99 7.93
CA TYR A 32 -37.97 -15.02 9.02
C TYR A 32 -37.58 -13.61 8.56
N LEU A 33 -36.52 -13.47 7.76
CA LEU A 33 -36.08 -12.17 7.21
C LEU A 33 -37.11 -11.59 6.23
N GLN A 34 -37.72 -12.43 5.40
CA GLN A 34 -38.80 -12.00 4.50
C GLN A 34 -40.04 -11.54 5.28
N LYS A 35 -40.42 -12.27 6.34
CA LYS A 35 -41.52 -11.86 7.23
C LYS A 35 -41.23 -10.51 7.90
N LYS A 36 -40.03 -10.35 8.48
CA LYS A 36 -39.55 -9.09 9.06
C LYS A 36 -39.55 -7.94 8.06
N LYS A 37 -39.20 -8.22 6.80
CA LYS A 37 -39.19 -7.23 5.73
C LYS A 37 -40.61 -6.79 5.38
N LYS A 38 -41.55 -7.73 5.26
CA LYS A 38 -42.97 -7.43 5.03
C LYS A 38 -43.59 -6.64 6.18
N GLU A 39 -43.35 -7.06 7.44
CA GLU A 39 -43.79 -6.31 8.64
C GLU A 39 -43.29 -4.86 8.59
N TRP A 40 -42.02 -4.64 8.21
CA TRP A 40 -41.44 -3.29 8.05
C TRP A 40 -42.02 -2.49 6.86
N GLU A 41 -42.41 -3.15 5.78
CA GLU A 41 -43.05 -2.49 4.62
C GLU A 41 -44.53 -2.16 4.89
N GLU A 42 -45.20 -2.95 5.72
CA GLU A 42 -46.63 -2.81 6.07
C GLU A 42 -46.88 -1.80 7.22
N ASP A 43 -45.92 -1.62 8.15
CA ASP A 43 -46.08 -0.78 9.35
C ASP A 43 -46.10 0.75 9.08
N GLY A 44 -45.97 1.21 7.84
CA GLY A 44 -46.18 2.62 7.48
C GLY A 44 -45.22 3.60 8.19
N HIS A 45 -43.94 3.23 8.31
CA HIS A 45 -42.94 4.02 9.03
C HIS A 45 -42.80 5.45 8.50
N SER A 46 -42.65 6.40 9.42
CA SER A 46 -42.35 7.79 9.05
C SER A 46 -40.95 7.89 8.44
N GLN A 47 -40.70 8.90 7.60
CA GLN A 47 -39.39 9.13 6.99
C GLN A 47 -38.26 9.21 8.03
N ALA A 48 -38.52 9.82 9.18
CA ALA A 48 -37.57 9.89 10.29
C ALA A 48 -37.20 8.51 10.88
N GLU A 49 -38.17 7.60 11.01
CA GLU A 49 -37.93 6.23 11.49
C GLU A 49 -37.13 5.41 10.47
N VAL A 50 -37.37 5.62 9.17
CA VAL A 50 -36.59 5.01 8.08
C VAL A 50 -35.15 5.49 8.14
N ASP A 51 -34.92 6.78 8.35
CA ASP A 51 -33.59 7.36 8.46
C ASP A 51 -32.86 6.87 9.72
N GLU A 52 -33.52 6.81 10.87
CA GLU A 52 -32.93 6.26 12.10
C GLU A 52 -32.55 4.77 11.93
N TYR A 53 -33.42 3.99 11.29
CA TYR A 53 -33.15 2.59 10.98
C TYR A 53 -31.93 2.43 10.06
N ASN A 54 -31.82 3.28 9.02
CA ASN A 54 -30.68 3.29 8.11
C ASN A 54 -29.37 3.67 8.83
N VAL A 55 -29.39 4.70 9.68
CA VAL A 55 -28.24 5.10 10.51
C VAL A 55 -27.81 3.95 11.44
N LYS A 56 -28.76 3.28 12.10
CA LYS A 56 -28.48 2.14 12.99
C LYS A 56 -27.92 0.93 12.22
N LYS A 57 -28.42 0.68 11.01
CA LYS A 57 -27.92 -0.37 10.10
C LYS A 57 -26.51 -0.07 9.62
N GLU A 58 -26.22 1.17 9.26
CA GLU A 58 -24.88 1.58 8.84
C GLU A 58 -23.87 1.54 9.99
N LYS A 59 -24.28 1.94 11.20
CA LYS A 59 -23.45 1.79 12.41
C LYS A 59 -23.08 0.33 12.69
N LYS A 60 -24.00 -0.62 12.47
CA LYS A 60 -23.70 -2.07 12.58
C LYS A 60 -22.75 -2.56 11.50
N ARG A 61 -22.89 -2.07 10.26
CA ARG A 61 -21.96 -2.36 9.16
C ARG A 61 -20.56 -1.83 9.45
N GLN A 62 -20.45 -0.59 9.91
CA GLN A 62 -19.18 0.02 10.33
C GLN A 62 -18.52 -0.77 11.44
N TYR A 63 -19.25 -1.12 12.51
CA TYR A 63 -18.72 -1.97 13.58
C TYR A 63 -18.21 -3.32 13.06
N SER A 64 -18.91 -3.93 12.11
CA SER A 64 -18.51 -5.20 11.49
C SER A 64 -17.23 -5.05 10.65
N ARG A 65 -17.11 -3.95 9.89
CA ARG A 65 -15.90 -3.59 9.13
C ARG A 65 -14.71 -3.40 10.07
N ASP A 66 -14.87 -2.61 11.13
CA ASP A 66 -13.83 -2.35 12.12
C ASP A 66 -13.40 -3.61 12.84
N HIS A 67 -14.36 -4.47 13.22
CA HIS A 67 -14.08 -5.76 13.85
C HIS A 67 -13.30 -6.70 12.93
N TYR A 68 -13.70 -6.81 11.65
CA TYR A 68 -12.97 -7.58 10.64
C TYR A 68 -11.53 -7.10 10.49
N TRP A 69 -11.32 -5.78 10.33
CA TRP A 69 -9.99 -5.20 10.19
C TRP A 69 -9.13 -5.37 11.45
N LYS A 70 -9.73 -5.27 12.64
CA LYS A 70 -9.07 -5.55 13.90
C LYS A 70 -8.58 -7.00 13.98
N ILE A 71 -9.39 -7.98 13.56
CA ILE A 71 -8.97 -9.39 13.51
C ILE A 71 -7.89 -9.59 12.45
N LYS A 72 -8.06 -9.03 11.24
CA LYS A 72 -7.09 -9.17 10.15
C LYS A 72 -5.73 -8.58 10.50
N THR A 73 -5.70 -7.40 11.12
CA THR A 73 -4.46 -6.76 11.60
C THR A 73 -3.82 -7.53 12.76
N GLN A 74 -4.63 -8.11 13.66
CA GLN A 74 -4.12 -8.99 14.72
C GLN A 74 -3.49 -10.28 14.15
N ASN A 75 -4.13 -10.90 13.15
CA ASN A 75 -3.62 -12.10 12.48
C ASN A 75 -2.36 -11.80 11.65
N SER A 76 -2.34 -10.68 10.90
CA SER A 76 -1.15 -10.24 10.14
C SER A 76 0.04 -9.92 11.05
N ARG A 77 -0.20 -9.35 12.24
CA ARG A 77 0.86 -9.15 13.24
C ARG A 77 1.33 -10.45 13.89
N GLN A 78 0.49 -11.48 13.94
CA GLN A 78 0.90 -12.80 14.42
C GLN A 78 1.79 -13.52 13.40
N THR A 79 1.51 -13.43 12.10
CA THR A 79 2.31 -14.10 11.07
C THR A 79 3.66 -13.43 10.82
N ARG A 80 3.74 -12.10 10.92
CA ARG A 80 5.02 -11.37 10.71
C ARG A 80 5.99 -11.50 11.89
N ASN A 81 5.48 -11.57 13.13
CA ASN A 81 6.31 -11.77 14.32
C ASN A 81 6.74 -13.23 14.54
N SER A 82 6.16 -14.19 13.82
CA SER A 82 6.61 -15.59 13.83
C SER A 82 7.67 -15.90 12.76
N ALA A 83 7.88 -15.02 11.77
CA ALA A 83 8.79 -15.28 10.66
C ALA A 83 10.23 -14.75 10.86
N GLY A 84 10.45 -13.80 11.78
CA GLY A 84 11.74 -13.10 11.91
C GLY A 84 12.58 -13.41 13.15
N ALA A 85 12.15 -14.31 14.03
CA ALA A 85 12.86 -14.59 15.29
C ALA A 85 12.83 -16.07 15.67
N THR A 86 13.18 -16.96 14.73
CA THR A 86 13.61 -18.31 15.08
C THR A 86 15.07 -18.27 15.53
N LEU A 87 15.28 -17.80 16.77
CA LEU A 87 16.39 -18.33 17.56
C LEU A 87 16.18 -19.85 17.58
N LYS A 88 17.16 -20.61 17.06
CA LYS A 88 17.15 -22.07 17.08
C LYS A 88 16.73 -22.51 18.48
N PRO A 89 15.64 -23.29 18.64
CA PRO A 89 15.25 -23.76 19.94
C PRO A 89 16.41 -24.56 20.52
N GLU A 90 16.93 -24.08 21.64
CA GLU A 90 17.82 -24.81 22.53
C GLU A 90 17.18 -26.19 22.75
N ARG A 91 17.95 -27.27 22.52
CA ARG A 91 17.46 -28.60 22.11
C ARG A 91 16.50 -29.33 23.07
N ASP A 92 16.16 -28.76 24.23
CA ASP A 92 15.42 -29.44 25.29
C ASP A 92 14.03 -28.84 25.62
N GLN A 93 13.54 -27.85 24.86
CA GLN A 93 12.19 -27.30 25.12
C GLN A 93 11.08 -28.15 24.49
N LYS A 94 10.31 -28.85 25.35
CA LYS A 94 9.07 -29.57 24.98
C LYS A 94 8.15 -28.68 24.13
N ARG A 95 7.57 -29.24 23.07
CA ARG A 95 6.61 -28.49 22.24
C ARG A 95 5.38 -28.13 23.10
N PRO A 96 4.65 -27.04 22.80
CA PRO A 96 3.48 -26.64 23.59
C PRO A 96 2.38 -27.69 23.74
N LYS A 97 2.35 -28.70 22.85
CA LYS A 97 1.43 -29.85 22.93
C LYS A 97 1.88 -30.91 23.94
N ASP A 98 3.17 -30.95 24.25
CA ASP A 98 3.81 -31.95 25.12
C ASP A 98 4.13 -31.36 26.51
N MET A 99 3.79 -30.09 26.74
CA MET A 99 3.89 -29.45 28.05
C MET A 99 2.70 -29.83 28.94
N SER A 100 2.97 -30.14 30.20
CA SER A 100 1.93 -30.22 31.24
C SER A 100 1.19 -28.87 31.38
N PRO A 101 -0.05 -28.84 31.92
CA PRO A 101 -0.81 -27.60 32.09
C PRO A 101 -0.07 -26.50 32.87
N ASN A 102 0.76 -26.88 33.85
CA ASN A 102 1.57 -25.92 34.62
C ASN A 102 2.78 -25.40 33.83
N GLU A 103 3.48 -26.26 33.07
CA GLU A 103 4.54 -25.85 32.15
C GLU A 103 3.97 -24.94 31.05
N LEU A 104 2.80 -25.25 30.49
CA LEU A 104 2.13 -24.42 29.49
C LEU A 104 1.74 -23.05 30.03
N ARG A 105 1.29 -22.96 31.30
CA ARG A 105 1.05 -21.67 31.98
C ARG A 105 2.33 -20.86 32.11
N LYS A 106 3.44 -21.49 32.56
CA LYS A 106 4.74 -20.83 32.69
C LYS A 106 5.27 -20.37 31.33
N TYR A 107 5.20 -21.22 30.31
CA TYR A 107 5.59 -20.91 28.93
C TYR A 107 4.79 -19.73 28.37
N ARG A 108 3.46 -19.76 28.47
CA ARG A 108 2.60 -18.63 28.04
C ARG A 108 2.88 -17.35 28.84
N SER A 109 3.19 -17.47 30.12
CA SER A 109 3.59 -16.33 30.96
C SER A 109 4.92 -15.73 30.48
N SER A 110 5.91 -16.57 30.21
CA SER A 110 7.21 -16.19 29.67
C SER A 110 7.07 -15.52 28.31
N GLN A 111 6.31 -16.12 27.39
CA GLN A 111 6.01 -15.55 26.07
C GLN A 111 5.34 -14.17 26.19
N ARG A 112 4.37 -13.99 27.08
CA ARG A 112 3.76 -12.67 27.34
C ARG A 112 4.77 -11.67 27.91
N LYS A 113 5.70 -12.12 28.75
CA LYS A 113 6.76 -11.26 29.33
C LYS A 113 7.76 -10.84 28.24
N ALA A 114 8.19 -11.76 27.39
CA ALA A 114 9.05 -11.49 26.24
C ALA A 114 8.38 -10.54 25.23
N GLN A 115 7.11 -10.80 24.87
CA GLN A 115 6.32 -9.91 24.02
C GLN A 115 6.18 -8.51 24.63
N ARG A 116 5.96 -8.37 25.94
CA ARG A 116 5.93 -7.06 26.60
C ARG A 116 7.31 -6.39 26.59
N ALA A 117 8.37 -7.17 26.71
CA ALA A 117 9.74 -6.66 26.68
C ALA A 117 10.15 -6.16 25.29
N SER A 118 9.64 -6.76 24.21
CA SER A 118 9.93 -6.33 22.83
C SER A 118 9.13 -5.12 22.35
N LEU A 119 8.11 -4.66 23.10
CA LEU A 119 7.36 -3.45 22.74
C LEU A 119 8.24 -2.18 22.86
N SER A 120 7.97 -1.20 21.99
CA SER A 120 8.57 0.13 22.08
C SER A 120 8.26 0.81 23.43
N HIS A 121 9.12 1.74 23.84
CA HIS A 121 8.98 2.45 25.12
C HIS A 121 7.60 3.10 25.26
N GLN A 122 7.16 3.86 24.27
CA GLN A 122 5.84 4.52 24.23
C GLN A 122 4.67 3.54 24.45
N LYS A 123 4.75 2.36 23.82
CA LYS A 123 3.71 1.34 23.92
C LYS A 123 3.71 0.67 25.30
N LYS A 124 4.87 0.51 25.94
CA LYS A 124 4.98 0.08 27.34
C LYS A 124 4.35 1.11 28.28
N THR A 125 4.57 2.42 28.06
CA THR A 125 3.95 3.49 28.86
C THR A 125 2.43 3.50 28.71
N ALA A 126 1.91 3.37 27.48
CA ALA A 126 0.48 3.31 27.22
C ALA A 126 -0.19 2.11 27.93
N ILE A 127 0.43 0.93 27.90
CA ILE A 127 -0.07 -0.25 28.61
C ILE A 127 -0.09 -0.01 30.13
N ARG A 128 0.97 0.59 30.70
CA ARG A 128 1.03 0.92 32.13
C ARG A 128 -0.05 1.90 32.55
N LEU A 129 -0.33 2.93 31.73
CA LEU A 129 -1.41 3.89 31.99
C LEU A 129 -2.78 3.20 31.99
N LYS A 130 -3.06 2.37 30.98
CA LYS A 130 -4.31 1.61 30.90
C LYS A 130 -4.48 0.63 32.07
N GLU A 131 -3.40 0.02 32.54
CA GLU A 131 -3.42 -0.87 33.70
C GLU A 131 -3.64 -0.09 35.01
N ARG A 132 -3.04 1.10 35.16
CA ARG A 132 -3.33 2.01 36.29
C ARG A 132 -4.80 2.43 36.30
N GLU A 133 -5.35 2.78 35.15
CA GLU A 133 -6.76 3.17 35.02
C GLU A 133 -7.70 2.02 35.35
N ARG A 134 -7.43 0.80 34.86
CA ARG A 134 -8.19 -0.41 35.25
C ARG A 134 -8.13 -0.67 36.75
N LYS A 135 -6.97 -0.52 37.38
CA LYS A 135 -6.82 -0.65 38.84
C LYS A 135 -7.59 0.44 39.58
N ARG A 136 -7.62 1.68 39.07
CA ARG A 136 -8.45 2.77 39.61
C ARG A 136 -9.93 2.40 39.55
N LYS A 137 -10.42 1.99 38.37
CA LYS A 137 -11.81 1.52 38.17
C LYS A 137 -12.16 0.34 39.07
N GLN A 138 -11.27 -0.63 39.23
CA GLN A 138 -11.47 -1.75 40.17
C GLN A 138 -11.55 -1.28 41.63
N ARG A 139 -10.74 -0.31 42.05
CA ARG A 139 -10.81 0.26 43.40
C ARG A 139 -12.11 1.04 43.61
N GLU A 140 -12.55 1.82 42.63
CA GLU A 140 -13.82 2.54 42.66
C GLU A 140 -15.01 1.56 42.70
N ALA A 141 -14.99 0.52 41.87
CA ALA A 141 -15.99 -0.54 41.89
C ALA A 141 -15.99 -1.31 43.23
N ALA A 142 -14.82 -1.59 43.81
CA ALA A 142 -14.73 -2.21 45.12
C ALA A 142 -15.24 -1.29 46.25
N LYS A 143 -15.02 0.03 46.14
CA LYS A 143 -15.62 1.01 47.06
C LYS A 143 -17.14 1.02 46.94
N LEU A 144 -17.68 1.07 45.72
CA LEU A 144 -19.13 0.99 45.48
C LEU A 144 -19.72 -0.32 45.97
N ALA A 145 -19.05 -1.45 45.72
CA ALA A 145 -19.47 -2.75 46.21
C ALA A 145 -19.49 -2.79 47.75
N ARG A 146 -18.51 -2.18 48.44
CA ARG A 146 -18.54 -2.06 49.91
C ARG A 146 -19.69 -1.18 50.41
N VAL A 147 -20.00 -0.09 49.72
CA VAL A 147 -21.15 0.78 50.04
C VAL A 147 -22.47 0.04 49.86
N ASN A 148 -22.56 -0.83 48.85
CA ASN A 148 -23.78 -1.57 48.51
C ASN A 148 -23.93 -2.90 49.28
N SER A 149 -22.85 -3.53 49.74
CA SER A 149 -22.88 -4.81 50.46
C SER A 149 -22.87 -4.68 51.98
N SER A 150 -22.75 -3.46 52.53
CA SER A 150 -22.90 -3.23 53.96
C SER A 150 -24.39 -3.24 54.33
N PRO A 151 -24.89 -4.25 55.08
CA PRO A 151 -26.31 -4.36 55.44
C PRO A 151 -26.71 -3.45 56.60
N ALA A 152 -25.84 -2.51 57.00
CA ALA A 152 -26.07 -1.65 58.16
C ALA A 152 -27.22 -0.68 57.89
N GLY A 153 -28.23 -0.73 58.76
CA GLY A 153 -29.43 0.10 58.72
C GLY A 153 -29.13 1.59 58.56
N SER A 154 -30.09 2.30 58.00
CA SER A 154 -30.02 3.70 57.56
C SER A 154 -29.46 4.71 58.58
N SER A 155 -29.41 4.36 59.87
CA SER A 155 -28.91 5.21 60.96
C SER A 155 -27.37 5.32 61.00
N ASP A 156 -26.62 4.28 60.65
CA ASP A 156 -25.14 4.28 60.74
C ASP A 156 -24.43 4.82 59.47
N ARG A 157 -25.18 5.08 58.39
CA ARG A 157 -24.63 5.61 57.12
C ARG A 157 -24.06 7.02 57.27
N ILE A 158 -24.64 7.84 58.14
CA ILE A 158 -24.21 9.23 58.37
C ILE A 158 -22.90 9.26 59.17
N GLY A 159 -22.71 8.32 60.11
CA GLY A 159 -21.49 8.20 60.90
C GLY A 159 -20.27 7.84 60.06
N LEU A 160 -20.41 6.83 59.18
CA LEU A 160 -19.33 6.37 58.29
C LEU A 160 -18.96 7.41 57.22
N LEU A 161 -19.93 8.18 56.70
CA LEU A 161 -19.67 9.29 55.77
C LEU A 161 -18.90 10.43 56.44
N LYS A 162 -19.26 10.80 57.68
CA LYS A 162 -18.52 11.80 58.47
C LYS A 162 -17.10 11.34 58.78
N GLN A 163 -16.89 10.06 59.12
CA GLN A 163 -15.56 9.52 59.42
C GLN A 163 -14.69 9.38 58.15
N SER A 164 -15.30 9.04 57.00
CA SER A 164 -14.63 9.04 55.69
C SER A 164 -14.19 10.45 55.27
N ALA A 165 -15.03 11.47 55.46
CA ALA A 165 -14.69 12.86 55.19
C ALA A 165 -13.56 13.37 56.12
N TYR A 166 -13.58 12.96 57.40
CA TYR A 166 -12.53 13.28 58.36
C TYR A 166 -11.17 12.64 57.99
N ASN A 167 -11.17 11.40 57.49
CA ASN A 167 -9.95 10.71 57.05
C ASN A 167 -9.38 11.29 55.74
N LEU A 168 -10.22 11.71 54.80
CA LEU A 168 -9.78 12.40 53.57
C LEU A 168 -9.12 13.75 53.85
N ASN A 169 -9.61 14.51 54.85
CA ASN A 169 -8.99 15.77 55.28
C ASN A 169 -7.64 15.57 55.98
N ASN A 170 -7.39 14.42 56.61
CA ASN A 170 -6.11 14.13 57.26
C ASN A 170 -5.04 13.57 56.29
N GLU A 171 -5.42 12.93 55.19
CA GLU A 171 -4.47 12.46 54.15
C GLU A 171 -3.98 13.59 53.21
N LEU A 172 -4.65 14.73 53.17
CA LEU A 172 -4.25 15.91 52.38
C LEU A 172 -3.22 16.83 53.07
N LYS A 173 -2.71 16.48 54.25
CA LYS A 173 -1.54 17.16 54.82
C LYS A 173 -0.30 16.83 53.98
N PRO A 174 0.42 17.83 53.45
CA PRO A 174 1.54 17.59 52.54
C PRO A 174 2.68 16.87 53.30
N LYS A 175 3.00 15.64 52.88
CA LYS A 175 4.27 14.96 53.24
C LYS A 175 5.42 15.59 52.46
N THR A 176 5.67 16.88 52.66
CA THR A 176 6.78 17.64 52.06
C THR A 176 8.00 17.64 52.97
N LYS A 177 8.58 16.47 53.28
CA LYS A 177 9.88 16.40 54.00
C LYS A 177 10.87 15.34 53.53
N LYS A 178 10.63 14.60 52.43
CA LYS A 178 11.58 13.54 51.99
C LYS A 178 12.06 13.57 50.53
N TYR A 179 11.65 14.55 49.71
CA TYR A 179 12.07 14.61 48.30
C TYR A 179 12.92 15.82 47.90
N THR A 180 13.18 16.77 48.81
CA THR A 180 14.01 17.95 48.51
C THR A 180 15.51 17.74 48.73
N GLN A 181 15.94 16.63 49.34
CA GLN A 181 17.35 16.40 49.66
C GLN A 181 18.15 15.71 48.53
N THR A 182 17.49 15.05 47.57
CA THR A 182 18.17 14.30 46.50
C THR A 182 18.37 15.12 45.22
N ALA A 183 17.66 16.24 45.05
CA ALA A 183 17.74 17.07 43.85
C ALA A 183 18.81 18.19 43.92
N LEU A 184 19.47 18.37 45.06
CA LEU A 184 20.44 19.46 45.29
C LEU A 184 21.93 19.04 45.19
N ASN A 185 22.23 17.76 44.96
CA ASN A 185 23.61 17.24 44.95
C ASN A 185 24.16 16.89 43.55
N GLN A 186 23.58 17.37 42.45
CA GLN A 186 24.07 17.05 41.09
C GLN A 186 24.43 18.25 40.18
N LEU A 187 24.57 19.47 40.71
CA LEU A 187 25.04 20.59 39.88
C LEU A 187 26.35 21.15 40.41
N SER A 188 27.41 20.59 39.84
CA SER A 188 28.79 21.09 39.86
C SER A 188 28.86 22.54 39.39
N SER A 189 29.73 23.26 40.08
CA SER A 189 30.17 24.65 39.95
C SER A 189 30.59 25.11 38.55
N ARG A 190 30.18 26.32 38.15
CA ARG A 190 31.05 27.44 37.72
C ARG A 190 30.21 28.57 37.10
N THR A 191 30.16 29.72 37.79
CA THR A 191 30.48 31.09 37.33
C THR A 191 30.01 32.13 38.37
N PRO A 192 30.69 33.28 38.52
CA PRO A 192 30.49 34.19 39.64
C PRO A 192 29.58 35.38 39.25
N GLU A 193 28.26 35.19 39.19
CA GLU A 193 27.36 36.35 38.92
C GLU A 193 26.04 36.36 39.73
N LYS A 194 25.87 35.45 40.70
CA LYS A 194 24.63 35.36 41.52
C LYS A 194 24.80 35.81 42.97
N LYS A 195 25.42 36.98 43.21
CA LYS A 195 25.47 37.61 44.55
C LYS A 195 24.55 38.82 44.76
N GLN A 196 23.76 39.25 43.77
CA GLN A 196 22.85 40.40 43.94
C GLN A 196 21.35 40.08 44.04
N ALA A 197 20.90 38.87 43.68
CA ALA A 197 19.47 38.55 43.60
C ALA A 197 18.83 37.97 44.88
N THR A 198 19.62 37.59 45.89
CA THR A 198 19.09 36.89 47.09
C THR A 198 18.87 37.77 48.32
N ARG A 199 19.01 39.10 48.20
CA ARG A 199 18.76 40.05 49.31
C ARG A 199 17.37 40.69 49.35
N LYS A 200 16.47 40.44 48.40
CA LYS A 200 15.14 41.10 48.34
C LYS A 200 13.92 40.23 48.67
N LEU A 201 14.07 38.96 49.03
CA LEU A 201 12.94 38.03 49.25
C LEU A 201 12.77 37.58 50.72
N LYS A 202 13.23 38.40 51.68
CA LYS A 202 13.21 38.06 53.12
C LYS A 202 12.52 39.07 54.03
N LYS A 203 11.64 39.92 53.49
CA LYS A 203 10.76 40.80 54.27
C LYS A 203 9.33 40.63 53.76
N HIS A 204 8.39 40.47 54.69
CA HIS A 204 6.96 40.17 54.54
C HIS A 204 6.61 38.67 54.44
N ASN A 205 6.46 38.05 55.61
CA ASN A 205 5.50 36.97 55.84
C ASN A 205 5.22 36.91 57.36
N THR A 206 4.25 37.70 57.80
CA THR A 206 3.65 37.60 59.13
C THR A 206 2.14 37.66 58.94
N CYS A 207 1.48 36.50 58.93
CA CYS A 207 0.02 36.42 59.06
C CYS A 207 -0.30 35.38 60.14
N LEU A 208 -0.98 35.86 61.18
CA LEU A 208 -1.64 35.08 62.24
C LEU A 208 -3.02 34.61 61.76
N PRO A 209 -3.60 33.54 62.34
CA PRO A 209 -4.94 33.06 62.02
C PRO A 209 -5.97 33.50 63.07
N ILE A 210 -7.15 33.96 62.65
CA ILE A 210 -8.29 34.30 63.53
C ILE A 210 -9.58 33.69 62.93
N PHE A 211 -10.24 32.84 63.75
CA PHE A 211 -11.66 32.37 63.82
C PHE A 211 -12.49 32.20 62.52
N ASN A 212 -13.18 31.09 62.21
CA ASN A 212 -14.12 30.18 62.91
C ASN A 212 -15.45 30.83 63.34
N THR A 213 -16.50 30.73 62.50
CA THR A 213 -17.90 30.79 62.93
C THR A 213 -18.74 29.74 62.21
N LYS A 214 -19.56 29.04 63.01
CA LYS A 214 -20.69 28.18 62.64
C LYS A 214 -21.98 28.94 62.94
N ASN A 215 -23.11 28.42 62.44
CA ASN A 215 -24.53 28.87 62.55
C ASN A 215 -24.90 29.76 61.36
N SER A 216 -26.04 29.64 60.66
CA SER A 216 -27.42 29.20 60.96
C SER A 216 -28.08 28.91 59.59
N ASP A 217 -28.81 27.84 59.31
CA ASP A 217 -30.19 27.46 59.68
C ASP A 217 -31.05 27.35 58.43
N ASN A 218 -31.97 26.38 58.49
CA ASN A 218 -32.95 25.98 57.50
C ASN A 218 -33.91 27.12 57.10
N LEU A 219 -34.28 27.19 55.83
CA LEU A 219 -35.64 27.54 55.42
C LEU A 219 -35.96 26.84 54.09
N GLU A 220 -36.83 25.85 54.20
CA GLU A 220 -37.51 25.15 53.12
C GLU A 220 -38.72 26.00 52.74
N ILE A 221 -38.74 26.54 51.52
CA ILE A 221 -39.95 27.14 50.92
C ILE A 221 -40.12 26.52 49.54
N LYS A 222 -41.16 25.68 49.45
CA LYS A 222 -41.85 25.34 48.20
C LYS A 222 -42.63 26.57 47.77
N GLU A 223 -42.46 26.99 46.52
CA GLU A 223 -43.50 27.72 45.83
C GLU A 223 -43.43 27.48 44.32
N GLU A 224 -44.58 27.10 43.79
CA GLU A 224 -44.91 26.90 42.39
C GLU A 224 -44.97 28.25 41.68
N LEU A 225 -44.47 28.33 40.45
CA LEU A 225 -44.89 29.37 39.52
C LEU A 225 -44.82 28.82 38.09
N ASP A 226 -46.03 28.54 37.57
CA ASP A 226 -46.38 28.41 36.17
C ASP A 226 -46.13 29.75 35.46
N ILE A 227 -45.29 29.75 34.41
CA ILE A 227 -45.29 30.84 33.42
C ILE A 227 -45.16 30.27 32.01
N HIS A 228 -46.19 30.60 31.23
CA HIS A 228 -46.33 30.50 29.78
C HIS A 228 -45.06 30.87 29.00
N LEU A 229 -44.53 29.93 28.20
CA LEU A 229 -43.59 30.24 27.13
C LEU A 229 -44.35 30.56 25.84
N GLN A 230 -44.37 31.85 25.52
CA GLN A 230 -44.88 32.38 24.27
C GLN A 230 -43.78 32.28 23.19
N ASN A 231 -44.15 31.67 22.07
CA ASN A 231 -43.33 31.51 20.87
C ASN A 231 -42.80 32.85 20.35
N SER A 232 -41.51 32.94 20.08
CA SER A 232 -40.93 33.97 19.21
C SER A 232 -39.82 33.37 18.35
N PHE A 233 -40.21 33.12 17.09
CA PHE A 233 -39.46 33.27 15.84
C PHE A 233 -37.92 33.22 15.92
N LEU A 234 -37.35 32.14 15.37
CA LEU A 234 -36.02 32.13 14.79
C LEU A 234 -36.18 32.28 13.26
N GLU A 235 -35.67 33.37 12.71
CA GLU A 235 -35.39 33.51 11.28
C GLU A 235 -34.11 32.72 10.95
N GLU A 236 -34.25 31.74 10.07
CA GLU A 236 -33.15 31.10 9.34
C GLU A 236 -32.74 32.01 8.16
N PRO A 237 -31.45 32.22 7.89
CA PRO A 237 -31.00 32.62 6.58
C PRO A 237 -30.73 31.38 5.72
N GLU A 238 -31.59 31.19 4.71
CA GLU A 238 -31.27 30.43 3.51
C GLU A 238 -30.15 31.13 2.72
N GLN A 239 -29.13 30.38 2.34
CA GLN A 239 -28.54 30.32 0.98
C GLN A 239 -27.21 29.56 1.06
N GLU A 240 -27.23 28.27 0.74
CA GLU A 240 -26.03 27.55 0.33
C GLU A 240 -26.17 27.10 -1.13
N GLU A 241 -25.09 27.34 -1.84
CA GLU A 241 -24.91 27.32 -3.28
C GLU A 241 -24.99 25.90 -3.86
N ASP A 242 -25.72 25.78 -4.97
CA ASP A 242 -25.70 24.65 -5.88
C ASP A 242 -24.31 24.52 -6.52
N ILE A 243 -23.54 23.51 -6.10
CA ILE A 243 -22.34 23.08 -6.84
C ILE A 243 -22.38 21.56 -7.06
N SER A 244 -22.81 21.21 -8.27
CA SER A 244 -22.20 20.20 -9.16
C SER A 244 -21.85 18.83 -8.56
N LYS A 245 -22.74 17.86 -8.81
CA LYS A 245 -22.41 16.42 -8.76
C LYS A 245 -21.88 15.98 -10.12
N PRO A 246 -20.70 15.34 -10.22
CA PRO A 246 -20.40 14.51 -11.37
C PRO A 246 -20.83 13.06 -11.12
N VAL A 247 -21.48 12.54 -12.14
CA VAL A 247 -21.85 11.16 -12.42
C VAL A 247 -20.69 10.21 -12.13
N TYR A 248 -20.89 9.25 -11.23
CA TYR A 248 -20.05 8.07 -11.06
C TYR A 248 -20.88 6.83 -11.43
N ASN A 249 -20.93 6.56 -12.73
CA ASN A 249 -21.46 5.32 -13.29
C ASN A 249 -20.55 4.96 -14.47
N MET A 250 -19.50 4.20 -14.21
CA MET A 250 -18.78 3.34 -15.16
C MET A 250 -17.57 2.79 -14.40
N LEU A 251 -17.63 1.54 -13.98
CA LEU A 251 -16.50 0.63 -13.76
C LEU A 251 -17.02 -0.64 -13.05
N GLN A 252 -17.74 -1.45 -13.82
CA GLN A 252 -17.83 -2.89 -13.59
C GLN A 252 -17.71 -3.56 -14.96
N GLU A 253 -17.01 -4.69 -14.96
CA GLU A 253 -16.83 -5.65 -16.06
C GLU A 253 -15.63 -5.42 -16.97
N SER A 254 -14.46 -5.86 -16.49
CA SER A 254 -13.46 -6.53 -17.34
C SER A 254 -12.87 -7.71 -16.58
N ASP A 255 -13.66 -8.78 -16.51
CA ASP A 255 -13.16 -10.12 -16.19
C ASP A 255 -12.32 -10.61 -17.38
N ASN A 256 -11.01 -10.36 -17.29
CA ASN A 256 -9.99 -11.03 -18.11
C ASN A 256 -9.66 -12.38 -17.48
N LEU A 257 -10.42 -13.41 -17.84
CA LEU A 257 -10.07 -14.81 -17.64
C LEU A 257 -10.36 -15.56 -18.96
N ASP A 258 -9.49 -16.52 -19.28
CA ASP A 258 -9.61 -17.53 -20.36
C ASP A 258 -9.12 -17.22 -21.79
N ILE A 259 -7.96 -16.55 -21.95
CA ILE A 259 -7.17 -16.66 -23.20
C ILE A 259 -6.01 -17.67 -23.07
N LYS A 260 -5.75 -18.18 -21.86
CA LYS A 260 -4.63 -19.11 -21.63
C LYS A 260 -4.91 -20.56 -22.02
N GLU A 261 -6.18 -20.94 -22.19
CA GLU A 261 -6.57 -22.31 -22.54
C GLU A 261 -6.70 -22.51 -24.06
N GLU A 262 -6.96 -21.44 -24.82
CA GLU A 262 -7.13 -21.48 -26.27
C GLU A 262 -5.81 -21.59 -27.05
N LEU A 263 -4.70 -21.09 -26.49
CA LEU A 263 -3.36 -21.26 -27.08
C LEU A 263 -2.73 -22.64 -26.81
N SER A 264 -3.28 -23.41 -25.86
CA SER A 264 -2.76 -24.75 -25.58
C SER A 264 -3.33 -25.82 -26.51
N ILE A 265 -4.43 -25.53 -27.23
CA ILE A 265 -5.11 -26.49 -28.12
C ILE A 265 -4.58 -26.43 -29.56
N GLN A 266 -3.94 -25.33 -29.98
CA GLN A 266 -3.43 -25.21 -31.37
C GLN A 266 -2.03 -25.81 -31.59
N LEU A 267 -1.39 -26.36 -30.55
CA LEU A 267 -0.04 -26.94 -30.65
C LEU A 267 -0.02 -28.48 -30.73
N GLU A 268 -1.17 -29.15 -30.66
CA GLU A 268 -1.24 -30.63 -30.70
C GLU A 268 -1.49 -31.23 -32.10
N ASP A 269 -1.78 -30.43 -33.14
CA ASP A 269 -2.16 -30.95 -34.46
C ASP A 269 -1.06 -30.94 -35.53
N PHE A 270 0.20 -30.59 -35.19
CA PHE A 270 1.32 -30.80 -36.11
C PHE A 270 1.82 -32.24 -36.06
N HIS A 271 1.09 -33.13 -36.72
CA HIS A 271 1.59 -34.45 -37.11
C HIS A 271 2.80 -34.28 -38.03
N PHE A 272 4.00 -34.31 -37.45
CA PHE A 272 5.23 -34.54 -38.18
C PHE A 272 5.09 -35.88 -38.92
N LYS A 273 4.92 -35.85 -40.24
CA LYS A 273 5.18 -37.02 -41.07
C LYS A 273 6.63 -37.42 -40.82
N GLU A 274 6.83 -38.57 -40.20
CA GLU A 274 8.15 -39.13 -39.98
C GLU A 274 8.91 -39.20 -41.32
N PRO A 275 10.20 -38.81 -41.36
CA PRO A 275 11.01 -38.81 -42.58
C PRO A 275 11.32 -40.21 -43.13
N HIS A 276 10.74 -41.27 -42.56
CA HIS A 276 10.96 -42.65 -42.97
C HIS A 276 10.35 -43.02 -44.34
N GLN A 277 9.54 -42.15 -44.94
CA GLN A 277 8.97 -42.40 -46.28
C GLN A 277 9.86 -41.94 -47.44
N GLU A 278 10.80 -41.01 -47.24
CA GLU A 278 11.72 -40.59 -48.32
C GLU A 278 12.93 -41.52 -48.48
N GLU A 279 13.36 -42.22 -47.42
CA GLU A 279 14.40 -43.26 -47.53
C GLU A 279 13.92 -44.50 -48.32
N GLU A 280 12.61 -44.75 -48.36
CA GLU A 280 12.01 -45.86 -49.10
C GLU A 280 12.00 -45.64 -50.62
N ASP A 281 11.97 -44.37 -51.07
CA ASP A 281 11.96 -44.03 -52.49
C ASP A 281 13.35 -43.96 -53.13
N ILE A 282 14.43 -43.84 -52.35
CA ILE A 282 15.81 -43.99 -52.83
C ILE A 282 16.24 -45.47 -52.84
N SER A 283 15.64 -46.30 -51.97
CA SER A 283 15.91 -47.74 -51.89
C SER A 283 15.45 -48.50 -53.14
N LYS A 284 14.33 -48.08 -53.76
CA LYS A 284 13.79 -48.70 -54.99
C LYS A 284 14.72 -48.61 -56.20
N PRO A 285 15.24 -47.44 -56.62
CA PRO A 285 16.18 -47.35 -57.75
C PRO A 285 17.50 -48.07 -57.46
N VAL A 286 18.03 -48.02 -56.23
CA VAL A 286 19.23 -48.78 -55.85
C VAL A 286 19.00 -50.29 -55.96
N HIS A 287 17.84 -50.80 -55.53
CA HIS A 287 17.49 -52.21 -55.67
C HIS A 287 17.30 -52.63 -57.14
N ILE A 288 16.74 -51.76 -57.99
CA ILE A 288 16.59 -52.00 -59.43
C ILE A 288 17.97 -52.07 -60.11
N ILE A 289 18.88 -51.13 -59.82
CA ILE A 289 20.25 -51.14 -60.36
C ILE A 289 21.01 -52.39 -59.90
N MET A 290 20.82 -52.81 -58.65
CA MET A 290 21.45 -54.01 -58.11
C MET A 290 20.89 -55.31 -58.73
N GLN A 291 19.58 -55.37 -59.01
CA GLN A 291 19.00 -56.49 -59.75
C GLN A 291 19.43 -56.51 -61.23
N GLU A 292 19.60 -55.36 -61.87
CA GLU A 292 20.09 -55.29 -63.25
C GLU A 292 21.57 -55.66 -63.35
N SER A 293 22.40 -55.28 -62.38
CA SER A 293 23.81 -55.69 -62.33
C SER A 293 23.96 -57.20 -62.09
N GLU A 294 23.12 -57.81 -61.24
CA GLU A 294 23.08 -59.28 -61.09
C GLU A 294 22.65 -60.00 -62.37
N LYS A 295 21.68 -59.46 -63.12
CA LYS A 295 21.26 -60.01 -64.43
C LYS A 295 22.39 -59.90 -65.46
N LEU A 296 23.18 -58.83 -65.42
CA LEU A 296 24.33 -58.63 -66.29
C LEU A 296 25.47 -59.59 -65.99
N ILE A 297 25.81 -59.77 -64.72
CA ILE A 297 26.80 -60.76 -64.27
C ILE A 297 26.38 -62.16 -64.71
N LYS A 298 25.09 -62.51 -64.60
CA LYS A 298 24.56 -63.79 -65.10
C LYS A 298 24.69 -63.93 -66.62
N LYS A 299 24.44 -62.87 -67.40
CA LYS A 299 24.65 -62.87 -68.87
C LYS A 299 26.12 -62.95 -69.25
N GLU A 300 27.02 -62.35 -68.48
CA GLU A 300 28.47 -62.39 -68.68
C GLU A 300 29.08 -63.75 -68.33
N LEU A 301 28.52 -64.43 -67.32
CA LEU A 301 28.80 -65.85 -67.05
C LEU A 301 28.30 -66.74 -68.18
N GLN A 302 27.13 -66.46 -68.73
CA GLN A 302 26.59 -67.17 -69.91
C GLN A 302 27.43 -66.90 -71.17
N TYR A 303 28.03 -65.71 -71.27
CA TYR A 303 28.96 -65.30 -72.33
C TYR A 303 30.31 -66.01 -72.22
N SER A 304 30.82 -66.22 -71.01
CA SER A 304 32.04 -67.00 -70.77
C SER A 304 31.90 -68.46 -71.22
N ILE A 305 30.67 -69.00 -71.17
CA ILE A 305 30.34 -70.35 -71.69
C ILE A 305 30.25 -70.36 -73.23
N LEU A 306 29.74 -69.28 -73.86
CA LEU A 306 29.64 -69.17 -75.32
C LEU A 306 30.98 -68.83 -76.00
N LYS A 307 31.91 -68.18 -75.28
CA LYS A 307 33.25 -67.85 -75.77
C LYS A 307 34.12 -69.09 -76.04
N GLU A 308 33.82 -70.24 -75.42
CA GLU A 308 34.47 -71.53 -75.72
C GLU A 308 34.04 -72.14 -77.08
N LEU A 309 33.05 -71.55 -77.78
CA LEU A 309 32.48 -72.08 -79.04
C LEU A 309 32.86 -71.30 -80.32
N GLY A 310 33.74 -70.28 -80.24
CA GLY A 310 34.38 -69.71 -81.44
C GLY A 310 33.47 -68.89 -82.38
N GLN A 311 32.52 -68.13 -81.85
CA GLN A 311 31.74 -67.13 -82.61
C GLN A 311 31.94 -65.73 -81.98
N GLU A 312 33.02 -65.03 -82.35
CA GLU A 312 33.45 -63.80 -81.66
C GLU A 312 32.85 -62.49 -82.23
N GLU A 313 32.35 -62.47 -83.47
CA GLU A 313 31.96 -61.21 -84.14
C GLU A 313 30.47 -60.81 -83.95
N GLU A 314 29.54 -61.74 -83.74
CA GLU A 314 28.10 -61.39 -83.60
C GLU A 314 27.71 -60.91 -82.18
N ILE A 315 28.59 -61.08 -81.18
CA ILE A 315 28.25 -60.87 -79.76
C ILE A 315 28.82 -59.56 -79.16
N PHE A 316 29.61 -58.80 -79.93
CA PHE A 316 30.15 -57.51 -79.48
C PHE A 316 29.11 -56.38 -79.53
N GLN A 317 28.23 -56.39 -80.54
CA GLN A 317 27.17 -55.37 -80.72
C GLN A 317 26.18 -55.30 -79.54
N PRO A 318 25.69 -56.43 -78.99
CA PRO A 318 24.80 -56.43 -77.83
C PRO A 318 25.47 -55.88 -76.56
N ILE A 319 26.74 -56.22 -76.32
CA ILE A 319 27.49 -55.72 -75.16
C ILE A 319 27.70 -54.21 -75.27
N HIS A 320 28.08 -53.73 -76.44
CA HIS A 320 28.26 -52.29 -76.67
C HIS A 320 26.96 -51.50 -76.40
N ASN A 321 25.82 -51.99 -76.91
CA ASN A 321 24.51 -51.40 -76.66
C ASN A 321 24.12 -51.40 -75.17
N ILE A 322 24.50 -52.45 -74.42
CA ILE A 322 24.23 -52.53 -72.99
C ILE A 322 25.13 -51.54 -72.22
N MET A 323 26.42 -51.48 -72.53
CA MET A 323 27.35 -50.50 -71.93
C MET A 323 26.88 -49.07 -72.17
N GLN A 324 26.40 -48.78 -73.39
CA GLN A 324 25.90 -47.46 -73.75
C GLN A 324 24.61 -47.10 -72.99
N LYS A 325 23.71 -48.07 -72.78
CA LYS A 325 22.51 -47.89 -71.94
C LYS A 325 22.85 -47.70 -70.46
N LEU A 326 23.82 -48.45 -69.95
CA LEU A 326 24.34 -48.30 -68.58
C LEU A 326 24.98 -46.93 -68.38
N GLN A 327 25.76 -46.45 -69.35
CA GLN A 327 26.35 -45.12 -69.30
C GLN A 327 25.26 -44.03 -69.29
N ALA A 328 24.27 -44.12 -70.17
CA ALA A 328 23.15 -43.18 -70.17
C ALA A 328 22.34 -43.21 -68.86
N SER A 329 22.15 -44.39 -68.26
CA SER A 329 21.53 -44.53 -66.94
C SER A 329 22.38 -43.90 -65.84
N LEU A 330 23.71 -44.06 -65.89
CA LEU A 330 24.63 -43.48 -64.92
C LEU A 330 24.57 -41.94 -64.98
N ASP A 331 24.58 -41.38 -66.19
CA ASP A 331 24.48 -39.93 -66.41
C ASP A 331 23.15 -39.37 -65.86
N VAL A 332 22.03 -40.06 -66.09
CA VAL A 332 20.72 -39.66 -65.54
C VAL A 332 20.71 -39.68 -64.01
N VAL A 333 21.25 -40.73 -63.39
CA VAL A 333 21.35 -40.82 -61.92
C VAL A 333 22.25 -39.72 -61.36
N GLN A 334 23.30 -39.35 -62.09
CA GLN A 334 24.23 -38.30 -61.70
C GLN A 334 23.56 -36.91 -61.78
N ASP A 335 22.80 -36.64 -62.84
CA ASP A 335 21.98 -35.43 -62.98
C ASP A 335 20.90 -35.34 -61.88
N GLU A 336 20.24 -36.45 -61.56
CA GLU A 336 19.26 -36.53 -60.46
C GLU A 336 19.91 -36.28 -59.10
N ALA A 337 21.10 -36.83 -58.86
CA ALA A 337 21.86 -36.60 -57.63
C ALA A 337 22.30 -35.13 -57.50
N GLU A 338 22.69 -34.48 -58.60
CA GLU A 338 23.00 -33.04 -58.60
C GLU A 338 21.76 -32.18 -58.32
N LYS A 339 20.62 -32.50 -58.94
CA LYS A 339 19.33 -31.83 -58.64
C LYS A 339 18.94 -32.00 -57.18
N ALA A 340 19.03 -33.22 -56.63
CA ALA A 340 18.74 -33.49 -55.23
C ALA A 340 19.68 -32.72 -54.29
N LYS A 341 20.96 -32.59 -54.65
CA LYS A 341 21.94 -31.80 -53.88
C LYS A 341 21.59 -30.32 -53.86
N GLU A 342 21.09 -29.76 -54.97
CA GLU A 342 20.71 -28.34 -55.03
C GLU A 342 19.41 -28.07 -54.26
N VAL A 343 18.42 -28.96 -54.34
CA VAL A 343 17.22 -28.92 -53.48
C VAL A 343 17.60 -28.96 -52.01
N ARG A 344 18.54 -29.84 -51.62
CA ARG A 344 19.04 -29.94 -50.24
C ARG A 344 19.76 -28.67 -49.79
N LYS A 345 20.56 -28.02 -50.65
CA LYS A 345 21.18 -26.74 -50.32
C LYS A 345 20.15 -25.65 -50.11
N GLN A 346 19.11 -25.60 -50.93
CA GLN A 346 18.03 -24.62 -50.76
C GLN A 346 17.28 -24.86 -49.46
N ALA A 347 16.90 -26.11 -49.15
CA ALA A 347 16.27 -26.47 -47.89
C ALA A 347 17.15 -26.09 -46.68
N ASN A 348 18.47 -26.27 -46.75
CA ASN A 348 19.39 -25.84 -45.69
C ASN A 348 19.40 -24.32 -45.49
N LYS A 349 19.37 -23.52 -46.58
CA LYS A 349 19.27 -22.05 -46.47
C LYS A 349 17.96 -21.63 -45.83
N ASP A 350 16.86 -22.29 -46.17
CA ASP A 350 15.55 -22.00 -45.59
C ASP A 350 15.52 -22.36 -44.09
N ILE A 351 16.15 -23.48 -43.71
CA ILE A 351 16.33 -23.86 -42.29
C ILE A 351 17.17 -22.81 -41.55
N GLU A 352 18.28 -22.33 -42.12
CA GLU A 352 19.10 -21.28 -41.52
C GLU A 352 18.31 -19.98 -41.31
N LEU A 353 17.51 -19.57 -42.30
CA LEU A 353 16.61 -18.41 -42.19
C LEU A 353 15.57 -18.59 -41.09
N LEU A 354 14.93 -19.77 -41.00
CA LEU A 354 13.97 -20.08 -39.94
C LEU A 354 14.62 -20.09 -38.56
N VAL A 355 15.85 -20.61 -38.43
CA VAL A 355 16.61 -20.57 -37.18
C VAL A 355 16.92 -19.13 -36.77
N MET A 356 17.33 -18.26 -37.70
CA MET A 356 17.53 -16.84 -37.43
C MET A 356 16.26 -16.17 -36.92
N GLN A 357 15.13 -16.37 -37.60
CA GLN A 357 13.83 -15.82 -37.19
C GLN A 357 13.41 -16.33 -35.80
N LEU A 358 13.61 -17.61 -35.50
CA LEU A 358 13.33 -18.17 -34.17
C LEU A 358 14.22 -17.56 -33.08
N THR A 359 15.50 -17.31 -33.37
CA THR A 359 16.39 -16.65 -32.40
C THR A 359 16.00 -15.20 -32.14
N GLU A 360 15.56 -14.48 -33.17
CA GLU A 360 15.07 -13.10 -33.04
C GLU A 360 13.77 -13.04 -32.23
N LEU A 361 12.79 -13.88 -32.54
CA LEU A 361 11.53 -13.97 -31.78
C LEU A 361 11.79 -14.35 -30.32
N LYS A 362 12.75 -15.24 -30.06
CA LYS A 362 13.16 -15.58 -28.69
C LYS A 362 13.78 -14.39 -27.96
N GLY A 363 14.57 -13.57 -28.66
CA GLY A 363 15.10 -12.31 -28.13
C GLY A 363 14.01 -11.31 -27.79
N GLN A 364 13.04 -11.10 -28.70
CA GLN A 364 11.89 -10.21 -28.47
C GLN A 364 11.03 -10.69 -27.29
N LEU A 365 10.80 -12.01 -27.16
CA LEU A 365 10.08 -12.60 -26.03
C LEU A 365 10.81 -12.36 -24.71
N ALA A 366 12.14 -12.46 -24.69
CA ALA A 366 12.94 -12.18 -23.49
C ALA A 366 12.84 -10.72 -23.06
N SER A 367 12.98 -9.78 -24.01
CA SER A 367 12.83 -8.33 -23.74
C SER A 367 11.42 -7.99 -23.26
N SER A 368 10.39 -8.55 -23.89
CA SER A 368 8.99 -8.34 -23.47
C SER A 368 8.72 -8.87 -22.07
N LYS A 369 9.34 -10.00 -21.70
CA LYS A 369 9.25 -10.56 -20.34
C LYS A 369 9.91 -9.65 -19.31
N GLU A 370 11.09 -9.10 -19.61
CA GLU A 370 11.78 -8.17 -18.72
C GLU A 370 11.00 -6.86 -18.53
N GLU A 371 10.45 -6.29 -19.60
CA GLU A 371 9.55 -5.12 -19.51
C GLU A 371 8.31 -5.40 -18.65
N ARG A 372 7.75 -6.61 -18.74
CA ARG A 372 6.61 -7.02 -17.93
C ARG A 372 6.98 -7.10 -16.45
N GLU A 373 8.13 -7.68 -16.10
CA GLU A 373 8.60 -7.74 -14.72
C GLU A 373 8.86 -6.34 -14.13
N VAL A 374 9.40 -5.41 -14.92
CA VAL A 374 9.57 -4.00 -14.52
C VAL A 374 8.21 -3.33 -14.28
N LYS A 375 7.23 -3.52 -15.18
CA LYS A 375 5.87 -2.98 -15.03
C LYS A 375 5.17 -3.56 -13.81
N ASP A 376 5.27 -4.87 -13.57
CA ASP A 376 4.71 -5.54 -12.41
C ASP A 376 5.31 -4.99 -11.10
N GLY A 377 6.64 -4.76 -11.06
CA GLY A 377 7.31 -4.11 -9.92
C GLY A 377 6.80 -2.69 -9.64
N SER A 378 6.60 -1.88 -10.68
CA SER A 378 6.02 -0.54 -10.57
C SER A 378 4.57 -0.57 -10.05
N CYS A 379 3.76 -1.52 -10.54
CA CYS A 379 2.39 -1.72 -10.05
C CYS A 379 2.35 -2.11 -8.56
N ASP A 380 3.28 -2.95 -8.10
CA ASP A 380 3.39 -3.31 -6.69
C ASP A 380 3.83 -2.12 -5.83
N GLU A 381 4.77 -1.30 -6.29
CA GLU A 381 5.17 -0.08 -5.60
C GLU A 381 3.98 0.89 -5.44
N LEU A 382 3.24 1.16 -6.52
CA LEU A 382 2.03 1.99 -6.48
C LEU A 382 0.97 1.41 -5.54
N ARG A 383 0.78 0.08 -5.53
CA ARG A 383 -0.13 -0.61 -4.62
C ARG A 383 0.28 -0.46 -3.15
N THR A 384 1.58 -0.41 -2.85
CA THR A 384 2.06 -0.15 -1.49
C THR A 384 1.89 1.31 -1.08
N LYS A 385 2.14 2.26 -1.98
CA LYS A 385 1.90 3.70 -1.76
C LYS A 385 0.42 3.99 -1.50
N LEU A 386 -0.47 3.39 -2.28
CA LEU A 386 -1.92 3.49 -2.08
C LEU A 386 -2.36 2.97 -0.70
N LYS A 387 -1.84 1.81 -0.27
CA LYS A 387 -2.14 1.28 1.07
C LYS A 387 -1.61 2.17 2.19
N ALA A 388 -0.45 2.81 1.99
CA ALA A 388 0.10 3.75 2.97
C ALA A 388 -0.81 4.99 3.10
N SER A 389 -1.21 5.61 1.98
CA SER A 389 -2.09 6.78 2.00
C SER A 389 -3.48 6.47 2.56
N GLU A 390 -4.05 5.29 2.28
CA GLU A 390 -5.30 4.83 2.89
C GLU A 390 -5.19 4.75 4.43
N THR A 391 -4.05 4.28 4.96
CA THR A 391 -3.85 4.23 6.41
C THR A 391 -3.66 5.61 7.04
N GLU A 392 -3.01 6.54 6.34
CA GLU A 392 -2.86 7.93 6.78
C GLU A 392 -4.21 8.64 6.82
N LEU A 393 -5.03 8.50 5.77
CA LEU A 393 -6.40 9.03 5.74
C LEU A 393 -7.26 8.48 6.87
N TYR A 394 -7.11 7.20 7.20
CA TYR A 394 -7.81 6.60 8.34
C TYR A 394 -7.39 7.23 9.68
N VAL A 395 -6.09 7.50 9.87
CA VAL A 395 -5.58 8.18 11.08
C VAL A 395 -6.13 9.60 11.18
N VAL A 396 -6.11 10.37 10.09
CA VAL A 396 -6.66 11.74 10.05
C VAL A 396 -8.15 11.74 10.37
N ARG A 397 -8.92 10.78 9.83
CA ARG A 397 -10.35 10.64 10.13
C ARG A 397 -10.60 10.39 11.63
N LEU A 398 -9.81 9.53 12.26
CA LEU A 398 -9.92 9.29 13.71
C LEU A 398 -9.58 10.53 14.53
N GLN A 399 -8.59 11.32 14.12
CA GLN A 399 -8.24 12.59 14.78
C GLN A 399 -9.38 13.62 14.65
N LEU A 400 -10.00 13.75 13.48
CA LEU A 400 -11.16 14.63 13.28
C LEU A 400 -12.35 14.21 14.15
N GLU A 401 -12.62 12.90 14.28
CA GLU A 401 -13.66 12.41 15.18
C GLU A 401 -13.37 12.70 16.67
N GLU A 402 -12.10 12.70 17.08
CA GLU A 402 -11.68 13.05 18.44
C GLU A 402 -11.86 14.55 18.71
N ILE A 403 -11.39 15.40 17.78
CA ILE A 403 -11.56 16.86 17.84
C ILE A 403 -13.06 17.23 17.89
N ASN A 404 -13.90 16.56 17.11
CA ASN A 404 -15.35 16.81 17.13
C ASN A 404 -16.00 16.44 18.47
N LYS A 405 -15.55 15.36 19.12
CA LYS A 405 -16.02 15.02 20.48
C LYS A 405 -15.57 16.03 21.51
N GLU A 406 -14.32 16.51 21.43
CA GLU A 406 -13.81 17.56 22.31
C GLU A 406 -14.57 18.87 22.12
N LYS A 407 -14.85 19.25 20.88
CA LYS A 407 -15.68 20.41 20.54
C LYS A 407 -17.07 20.33 21.19
N GLN A 408 -17.77 19.20 21.04
CA GLN A 408 -19.08 18.98 21.67
C GLN A 408 -19.03 19.08 23.20
N ILE A 409 -17.98 18.55 23.83
CA ILE A 409 -17.80 18.65 25.29
C ILE A 409 -17.57 20.11 25.71
N LEU A 410 -16.79 20.86 24.94
CA LEU A 410 -16.53 22.28 25.22
C LEU A 410 -17.80 23.12 25.02
N GLU A 411 -18.56 22.89 23.96
CA GLU A 411 -19.85 23.56 23.72
C GLU A 411 -20.84 23.30 24.87
N HIS A 412 -20.95 22.06 25.35
CA HIS A 412 -21.78 21.73 26.51
C HIS A 412 -21.34 22.47 27.78
N LYS A 413 -20.02 22.50 28.07
CA LYS A 413 -19.49 23.23 29.22
C LYS A 413 -19.73 24.73 29.13
N MET A 414 -19.60 25.31 27.93
CA MET A 414 -19.90 26.71 27.69
C MET A 414 -21.39 27.00 27.90
N ALA A 415 -22.28 26.11 27.45
CA ALA A 415 -23.72 26.23 27.69
C ALA A 415 -24.06 26.14 29.19
N GLU A 416 -23.47 25.19 29.93
CA GLU A 416 -23.63 25.09 31.38
C GLU A 416 -23.12 26.33 32.12
N ALA A 417 -21.95 26.84 31.75
CA ALA A 417 -21.38 28.05 32.35
C ALA A 417 -22.28 29.27 32.09
N LYS A 418 -22.81 29.40 30.87
CA LYS A 418 -23.75 30.45 30.48
C LYS A 418 -25.06 30.37 31.28
N ALA A 419 -25.59 29.15 31.49
CA ALA A 419 -26.79 28.94 32.30
C ALA A 419 -26.57 29.32 33.77
N LYS A 420 -25.43 28.92 34.36
CA LYS A 420 -25.06 29.30 35.73
C LYS A 420 -24.92 30.82 35.89
N TRP A 421 -24.29 31.48 34.91
CA TRP A 421 -24.12 32.93 34.95
C TRP A 421 -25.48 33.65 34.88
N LYS A 422 -26.39 33.19 34.01
CA LYS A 422 -27.77 33.73 33.96
C LYS A 422 -28.53 33.56 35.28
N SER A 423 -28.48 32.38 35.89
CA SER A 423 -29.13 32.16 37.20
C SER A 423 -28.55 33.07 38.29
N SER A 424 -27.22 33.26 38.33
CA SER A 424 -26.63 34.21 39.27
C SER A 424 -27.01 35.67 38.97
N GLU A 425 -27.17 36.03 37.69
CA GLU A 425 -27.63 37.36 37.29
C GLU A 425 -29.06 37.65 37.79
N GLU A 426 -29.96 36.67 37.69
CA GLU A 426 -31.33 36.75 38.21
C GLU A 426 -31.36 36.85 39.74
N ASP A 427 -30.50 36.10 40.44
CA ASP A 427 -30.36 36.18 41.90
C ASP A 427 -29.89 37.57 42.34
N TYR A 428 -28.90 38.15 41.66
CA TYR A 428 -28.41 39.51 41.96
C TYR A 428 -29.48 40.57 41.64
N LYS A 429 -30.20 40.44 40.54
CA LYS A 429 -31.33 41.34 40.22
C LYS A 429 -32.40 41.29 41.31
N SER A 430 -32.73 40.09 41.80
CA SER A 430 -33.71 39.90 42.88
C SER A 430 -33.24 40.47 44.21
N GLN A 431 -31.94 40.45 44.50
CA GLN A 431 -31.37 41.11 45.68
C GLN A 431 -31.42 42.63 45.56
N ILE A 432 -31.10 43.18 44.38
CA ILE A 432 -31.15 44.62 44.11
C ILE A 432 -32.57 45.14 44.31
N THR A 433 -33.60 44.48 43.74
CA THR A 433 -34.99 44.92 43.89
C THR A 433 -35.47 44.89 45.34
N LYS A 434 -35.07 43.88 46.13
CA LYS A 434 -35.36 43.82 47.58
C LYS A 434 -34.73 45.00 48.33
N LEU A 435 -33.48 45.32 48.03
CA LEU A 435 -32.79 46.46 48.65
C LEU A 435 -33.46 47.78 48.28
N GLU A 436 -33.83 47.97 47.00
CA GLU A 436 -34.55 49.16 46.54
C GLU A 436 -35.90 49.37 47.24
N VAL A 437 -36.68 48.29 47.45
CA VAL A 437 -37.94 48.36 48.21
C VAL A 437 -37.68 48.76 49.66
N SER A 438 -36.73 48.11 50.33
CA SER A 438 -36.39 48.45 51.73
C SER A 438 -35.91 49.89 51.91
N MET A 439 -35.17 50.43 50.92
CA MET A 439 -34.74 51.82 50.93
C MET A 439 -35.92 52.78 50.79
N LYS A 440 -36.91 52.47 49.94
CA LYS A 440 -38.13 53.28 49.79
C LYS A 440 -38.98 53.26 51.06
N ASP A 441 -39.17 52.10 51.68
CA ASP A 441 -39.92 51.96 52.93
C ASP A 441 -39.26 52.77 54.06
N LEU A 442 -37.94 52.68 54.20
CA LEU A 442 -37.18 53.48 55.16
C LEU A 442 -37.30 54.98 54.88
N GLN A 443 -37.27 55.38 53.62
CA GLN A 443 -37.43 56.78 53.22
C GLN A 443 -38.82 57.32 53.57
N GLU A 444 -39.88 56.51 53.40
CA GLU A 444 -41.27 56.87 53.76
C GLU A 444 -41.50 56.95 55.28
N GLN A 445 -40.85 56.06 56.05
CA GLN A 445 -40.85 56.16 57.51
C GLN A 445 -40.16 57.44 57.99
N LEU A 446 -39.02 57.80 57.37
CA LEU A 446 -38.26 59.00 57.71
C LEU A 446 -39.03 60.29 57.38
N THR A 447 -39.77 60.33 56.27
CA THR A 447 -40.63 61.48 55.93
C THR A 447 -41.85 61.58 56.86
N SER A 448 -42.45 60.45 57.25
CA SER A 448 -43.57 60.40 58.20
C SER A 448 -43.16 60.83 59.61
N ALA A 449 -42.00 60.39 60.09
CA ALA A 449 -41.45 60.78 61.41
C ALA A 449 -41.01 62.25 61.46
N ARG A 450 -40.64 62.86 60.33
CA ARG A 450 -40.31 64.30 60.25
C ARG A 450 -41.53 65.23 60.38
N HIS A 451 -42.76 64.74 60.29
CA HIS A 451 -43.97 65.57 60.31
C HIS A 451 -44.38 66.10 61.71
N PRO A 452 -44.35 65.31 62.80
CA PRO A 452 -44.74 65.79 64.13
C PRO A 452 -43.62 66.48 64.94
N MET A 453 -42.36 66.44 64.49
CA MET A 453 -41.20 66.76 65.33
C MET A 453 -40.73 68.24 65.29
N LYS A 454 -41.61 69.19 64.94
CA LYS A 454 -41.27 70.63 64.81
C LYS A 454 -41.42 71.46 66.10
N GLN A 455 -41.77 70.88 67.25
CA GLN A 455 -41.92 71.62 68.51
C GLN A 455 -41.55 70.76 69.74
N ASN A 456 -40.27 70.70 70.17
CA ASN A 456 -39.89 70.59 71.59
C ASN A 456 -38.37 70.49 71.83
N SER A 457 -37.88 71.10 72.91
CA SER A 457 -36.47 71.13 73.34
C SER A 457 -35.97 69.83 74.00
N MET A 458 -36.80 68.78 74.10
CA MET A 458 -36.39 67.39 74.41
C MET A 458 -35.77 66.70 73.18
N VAL A 459 -35.97 67.30 72.00
CA VAL A 459 -35.40 66.84 70.73
C VAL A 459 -33.89 66.84 70.75
N ASP A 460 -33.21 67.75 71.47
CA ASP A 460 -31.74 67.81 71.44
C ASP A 460 -31.07 66.61 72.12
N LEU A 461 -31.71 66.01 73.12
CA LEU A 461 -31.20 64.84 73.83
C LEU A 461 -31.50 63.55 73.04
N GLU A 462 -32.71 63.46 72.49
CA GLU A 462 -33.06 62.38 71.56
C GLU A 462 -32.22 62.46 70.28
N MET A 463 -31.90 63.66 69.81
CA MET A 463 -31.05 63.92 68.65
C MET A 463 -29.61 63.52 68.91
N ALA A 464 -29.08 63.66 70.13
CA ALA A 464 -27.78 63.11 70.51
C ALA A 464 -27.78 61.56 70.48
N ASP A 465 -28.84 60.90 70.95
CA ASP A 465 -28.98 59.44 70.86
C ASP A 465 -29.18 58.96 69.41
N TYR A 466 -29.91 59.72 68.59
CA TYR A 466 -30.02 59.49 67.16
C TYR A 466 -28.69 59.72 66.44
N GLU A 467 -27.93 60.76 66.79
CA GLU A 467 -26.59 61.03 66.25
C GLU A 467 -25.63 59.88 66.58
N HIS A 468 -25.67 59.37 67.81
CA HIS A 468 -24.88 58.20 68.20
C HIS A 468 -25.33 56.93 67.44
N ASN A 469 -26.63 56.68 67.34
CA ASN A 469 -27.18 55.53 66.61
C ASN A 469 -26.99 55.65 65.09
N LEU A 470 -26.86 56.85 64.54
CA LEU A 470 -26.51 57.10 63.14
C LEU A 470 -25.00 56.97 62.91
N SER A 471 -24.16 57.35 63.88
CA SER A 471 -22.71 57.24 63.77
C SER A 471 -22.25 55.79 63.54
N THR A 472 -22.90 54.81 64.19
CA THR A 472 -22.57 53.39 64.00
C THR A 472 -22.77 52.87 62.56
N PRO A 473 -23.95 53.01 61.92
CA PRO A 473 -24.15 52.63 60.52
C PRO A 473 -23.34 53.51 59.56
N TYR A 474 -23.10 54.79 59.85
CA TYR A 474 -22.18 55.62 59.04
C TYR A 474 -20.77 55.03 59.03
N ASN A 475 -20.21 54.67 60.19
CA ASN A 475 -18.90 54.02 60.27
C ASN A 475 -18.90 52.66 59.54
N GLN A 476 -19.98 51.89 59.60
CA GLN A 476 -20.09 50.63 58.85
C GLN A 476 -20.20 50.83 57.33
N VAL A 477 -20.85 51.90 56.88
CA VAL A 477 -20.89 52.28 55.47
C VAL A 477 -19.50 52.70 55.02
N GLU A 478 -18.80 53.52 55.79
CA GLU A 478 -17.42 53.92 55.52
C GLU A 478 -16.46 52.71 55.46
N GLU A 479 -16.57 51.76 56.39
CA GLU A 479 -15.80 50.51 56.35
C GLU A 479 -16.11 49.67 55.09
N ARG A 480 -17.38 49.60 54.68
CA ARG A 480 -17.79 48.90 53.45
C ARG A 480 -17.27 49.61 52.21
N ASP A 481 -17.32 50.93 52.17
CA ASP A 481 -16.80 51.74 51.06
C ASP A 481 -15.28 51.56 50.94
N ASN A 482 -14.54 51.59 52.05
CA ASN A 482 -13.11 51.26 52.07
C ASN A 482 -12.83 49.85 51.53
N LYS A 483 -13.63 48.85 51.91
CA LYS A 483 -13.48 47.47 51.39
C LYS A 483 -13.84 47.37 49.91
N ILE A 484 -14.82 48.13 49.44
CA ILE A 484 -15.16 48.23 48.01
C ILE A 484 -13.99 48.85 47.25
N GLU A 485 -13.34 49.90 47.77
CA GLU A 485 -12.16 50.48 47.14
C GLU A 485 -10.98 49.49 47.08
N GLU A 486 -10.72 48.73 48.16
CA GLU A 486 -9.70 47.69 48.16
C GLU A 486 -9.97 46.61 47.09
N LEU A 487 -11.22 46.14 46.99
CA LEU A 487 -11.62 45.15 45.99
C LEU A 487 -11.54 45.69 44.56
N LYS A 488 -11.89 46.97 44.34
CA LYS A 488 -11.71 47.64 43.04
C LYS A 488 -10.23 47.70 42.66
N ALA A 489 -9.35 48.07 43.60
CA ALA A 489 -7.92 48.09 43.35
C ALA A 489 -7.32 46.69 43.10
N GLU A 490 -7.88 45.63 43.68
CA GLU A 490 -7.50 44.24 43.37
C GLU A 490 -7.99 43.80 41.99
N LEU A 491 -9.22 44.17 41.60
CA LEU A 491 -9.73 43.94 40.25
C LEU A 491 -8.86 44.62 39.19
N ASP A 492 -8.48 45.89 39.39
CA ASP A 492 -7.60 46.62 38.47
C ASP A 492 -6.25 45.92 38.28
N LYS A 493 -5.67 45.37 39.36
CA LYS A 493 -4.42 44.58 39.28
C LYS A 493 -4.61 43.27 38.52
N LEU A 494 -5.74 42.60 38.69
CA LEU A 494 -6.05 41.38 37.95
C LEU A 494 -6.27 41.69 36.46
N ASP A 495 -6.93 42.78 36.12
CA ASP A 495 -7.12 43.21 34.73
C ASP A 495 -5.79 43.60 34.06
N GLN A 496 -4.91 44.30 34.76
CA GLN A 496 -3.53 44.55 34.30
C GLN A 496 -2.75 43.25 34.07
N ARG A 497 -2.96 42.23 34.90
CA ARG A 497 -2.34 40.91 34.72
C ARG A 497 -2.95 40.16 33.53
N ILE A 498 -4.26 40.23 33.33
CA ILE A 498 -4.95 39.60 32.20
C ILE A 498 -4.47 40.22 30.89
N THR A 499 -4.40 41.54 30.80
CA THR A 499 -3.89 42.25 29.61
C THR A 499 -2.42 41.90 29.31
N LEU A 500 -1.58 41.80 30.34
CA LEU A 500 -0.19 41.33 30.18
C LEU A 500 -0.12 39.88 29.67
N MET A 501 -0.95 38.98 30.19
CA MET A 501 -1.00 37.59 29.70
C MET A 501 -1.55 37.52 28.26
N GLN A 502 -2.55 38.33 27.90
CA GLN A 502 -3.10 38.40 26.55
C GLN A 502 -2.06 38.90 25.54
N THR A 503 -1.33 39.97 25.87
CA THR A 503 -0.23 40.45 25.01
C THR A 503 0.88 39.40 24.83
N GLN A 504 1.20 38.65 25.89
CA GLN A 504 2.15 37.54 25.80
C GLN A 504 1.65 36.39 24.91
N ILE A 505 0.37 36.05 24.99
CA ILE A 505 -0.27 35.03 24.12
C ILE A 505 -0.20 35.50 22.66
N SER A 506 -0.58 36.74 22.35
CA SER A 506 -0.51 37.29 21.00
C SER A 506 0.91 37.28 20.43
N ALA A 507 1.91 37.67 21.23
CA ALA A 507 3.31 37.62 20.81
C ALA A 507 3.80 36.18 20.54
N SER A 508 3.38 35.21 21.36
CA SER A 508 3.70 33.79 21.14
C SER A 508 3.02 33.23 19.89
N GLU A 509 1.79 33.65 19.60
CA GLU A 509 1.05 33.22 18.42
C GLU A 509 1.66 33.79 17.13
N GLU A 510 2.11 35.06 17.16
CA GLU A 510 2.84 35.66 16.05
C GLU A 510 4.15 34.91 15.77
N GLN A 511 4.91 34.55 16.81
CA GLN A 511 6.11 33.72 16.66
C GLN A 511 5.79 32.35 16.02
N ARG A 512 4.66 31.73 16.38
CA ARG A 512 4.21 30.47 15.79
C ARG A 512 3.91 30.64 14.30
N VAL A 513 3.14 31.67 13.92
CA VAL A 513 2.83 31.96 12.52
C VAL A 513 4.10 32.23 11.71
N GLN A 514 5.07 32.96 12.26
CA GLN A 514 6.36 33.18 11.60
C GLN A 514 7.17 31.88 11.44
N ALA A 515 7.16 31.00 12.43
CA ALA A 515 7.81 29.68 12.34
C ALA A 515 7.15 28.81 11.26
N ASP A 516 5.82 28.78 11.19
CA ASP A 516 5.07 28.04 10.17
C ASP A 516 5.36 28.58 8.76
N ALA A 517 5.45 29.90 8.60
CA ALA A 517 5.83 30.53 7.32
C ALA A 517 7.26 30.13 6.88
N ARG A 518 8.23 30.09 7.81
CA ARG A 518 9.59 29.62 7.53
C ARG A 518 9.63 28.13 7.18
N ALA A 519 8.86 27.30 7.89
CA ALA A 519 8.75 25.88 7.60
C ALA A 519 8.17 25.63 6.20
N ASN A 520 7.13 26.37 5.81
CA ASN A 520 6.54 26.30 4.47
C ASN A 520 7.52 26.74 3.38
N LYS A 521 8.31 27.81 3.62
CA LYS A 521 9.37 28.25 2.69
C LYS A 521 10.49 27.22 2.56
N LEU A 522 10.88 26.55 3.65
CA LEU A 522 11.86 25.47 3.59
C LEU A 522 11.33 24.25 2.83
N LYS A 523 10.05 23.90 3.06
CA LYS A 523 9.37 22.83 2.34
C LYS A 523 9.33 23.08 0.84
N SER A 524 9.01 24.31 0.41
CA SER A 524 8.99 24.66 -1.02
C SER A 524 10.39 24.62 -1.63
N LEU A 525 11.42 25.11 -0.94
CA LEU A 525 12.81 25.02 -1.41
C LEU A 525 13.30 23.57 -1.52
N LEU A 526 12.92 22.70 -0.58
CA LEU A 526 13.24 21.28 -0.64
C LEU A 526 12.56 20.62 -1.85
N GLU A 527 11.29 20.94 -2.09
CA GLU A 527 10.53 20.39 -3.21
C GLU A 527 11.08 20.85 -4.57
N THR A 528 11.47 22.13 -4.70
CA THR A 528 12.09 22.63 -5.94
C THR A 528 13.46 22.02 -6.18
N THR A 529 14.27 21.86 -5.12
CA THR A 529 15.60 21.21 -5.20
C THR A 529 15.48 19.73 -5.54
N GLN A 530 14.48 19.03 -4.96
CA GLN A 530 14.21 17.65 -5.30
C GLN A 530 13.80 17.53 -6.77
N LYS A 531 12.83 18.34 -7.23
CA LYS A 531 12.39 18.35 -8.64
C LYS A 531 13.55 18.66 -9.60
N SER A 532 14.43 19.61 -9.28
CA SER A 532 15.58 19.91 -10.14
C SER A 532 16.59 18.75 -10.20
N SER A 533 16.86 18.09 -9.07
CA SER A 533 17.73 16.92 -9.05
C SER A 533 17.12 15.72 -9.80
N GLU A 534 15.82 15.51 -9.69
CA GLU A 534 15.09 14.47 -10.45
C GLU A 534 15.13 14.75 -11.95
N LEU A 535 14.96 16.01 -12.37
CA LEU A 535 15.10 16.42 -13.77
C LEU A 535 16.52 16.21 -14.30
N GLN A 536 17.55 16.55 -13.51
CA GLN A 536 18.95 16.30 -13.89
C GLN A 536 19.26 14.80 -14.03
N LEU A 537 18.75 13.97 -13.11
CA LEU A 537 18.91 12.52 -13.20
C LEU A 537 18.19 11.94 -14.42
N LYS A 538 16.99 12.43 -14.75
CA LYS A 538 16.25 12.04 -15.96
C LYS A 538 17.01 12.42 -17.23
N ALA A 539 17.49 13.66 -17.32
CA ALA A 539 18.27 14.12 -18.46
C ALA A 539 19.54 13.28 -18.66
N ARG A 540 20.26 12.96 -17.58
CA ARG A 540 21.44 12.08 -17.64
C ARG A 540 21.10 10.65 -18.04
N LEU A 541 19.94 10.14 -17.63
CA LEU A 541 19.48 8.80 -18.00
C LEU A 541 19.14 8.76 -19.50
N GLU A 542 18.47 9.78 -20.03
CA GLU A 542 18.19 9.92 -21.47
C GLU A 542 19.48 10.01 -22.30
N GLU A 543 20.48 10.78 -21.85
CA GLU A 543 21.80 10.84 -22.49
C GLU A 543 22.47 9.45 -22.55
N MET A 544 22.39 8.67 -21.46
CA MET A 544 22.95 7.31 -21.42
C MET A 544 22.18 6.31 -22.31
N ILE A 545 20.87 6.51 -22.49
CA ILE A 545 20.08 5.72 -23.44
C ILE A 545 20.54 6.02 -24.87
N GLN A 546 20.68 7.30 -25.23
CA GLN A 546 21.15 7.71 -26.56
C GLN A 546 22.55 7.17 -26.86
N GLN A 547 23.48 7.25 -25.90
CA GLN A 547 24.82 6.67 -26.07
C GLN A 547 24.78 5.14 -26.26
N ASN A 548 23.90 4.43 -25.55
CA ASN A 548 23.72 3.00 -25.75
C ASN A 548 23.15 2.65 -27.14
N GLU A 549 22.21 3.44 -27.64
CA GLU A 549 21.66 3.27 -29.00
C GLU A 549 22.74 3.50 -30.07
N GLU A 550 23.57 4.54 -29.91
CA GLU A 550 24.69 4.81 -30.81
C GLU A 550 25.73 3.68 -30.80
N LEU A 551 26.09 3.17 -29.62
CA LEU A 551 26.98 2.01 -29.51
C LEU A 551 26.39 0.74 -30.16
N LYS A 552 25.09 0.49 -30.04
CA LYS A 552 24.42 -0.62 -30.73
C LYS A 552 24.52 -0.48 -32.25
N ILE A 553 24.34 0.73 -32.78
CA ILE A 553 24.50 1.01 -34.22
C ILE A 553 25.94 0.77 -34.65
N GLN A 554 26.94 1.23 -33.88
CA GLN A 554 28.35 0.99 -34.16
C GLN A 554 28.68 -0.52 -34.18
N ILE A 555 28.20 -1.29 -33.20
CA ILE A 555 28.37 -2.75 -33.16
C ILE A 555 27.73 -3.40 -34.40
N SER A 556 26.53 -2.98 -34.77
CA SER A 556 25.86 -3.49 -35.98
C SER A 556 26.69 -3.22 -37.24
N ASN A 557 27.20 -2.00 -37.41
CA ASN A 557 28.03 -1.62 -38.56
C ASN A 557 29.34 -2.42 -38.60
N LEU A 558 30.01 -2.60 -37.47
CA LEU A 558 31.22 -3.42 -37.36
C LEU A 558 30.93 -4.89 -37.66
N THR A 559 29.76 -5.40 -37.28
CA THR A 559 29.34 -6.77 -37.57
C THR A 559 29.15 -6.98 -39.08
N VAL A 560 28.50 -6.03 -39.76
CA VAL A 560 28.34 -6.05 -41.22
C VAL A 560 29.69 -5.96 -41.93
N GLU A 561 30.58 -5.08 -41.50
CA GLU A 561 31.91 -4.96 -42.11
C GLU A 561 32.76 -6.22 -41.89
N ASN A 562 32.71 -6.82 -40.70
CA ASN A 562 33.34 -8.12 -40.44
C ASN A 562 32.80 -9.21 -41.38
N GLN A 563 31.48 -9.26 -41.59
CA GLN A 563 30.89 -10.21 -42.53
C GLN A 563 31.40 -9.96 -43.96
N ARG A 564 31.47 -8.71 -44.40
CA ARG A 564 31.99 -8.34 -45.72
C ARG A 564 33.47 -8.73 -45.90
N LEU A 565 34.28 -8.56 -44.85
CA LEU A 565 35.68 -8.98 -44.86
C LEU A 565 35.82 -10.51 -44.87
N GLN A 566 34.96 -11.21 -44.13
CA GLN A 566 34.88 -12.66 -44.13
C GLN A 566 34.53 -13.19 -45.52
N ASP A 567 33.47 -12.65 -46.15
CA ASP A 567 33.05 -13.02 -47.50
C ASP A 567 34.17 -12.76 -48.53
N LYS A 568 34.92 -11.67 -48.37
CA LYS A 568 36.09 -11.37 -49.21
C LYS A 568 37.21 -12.39 -49.01
N ALA A 569 37.52 -12.76 -47.77
CA ALA A 569 38.51 -13.79 -47.48
C ALA A 569 38.10 -15.14 -48.06
N ASP A 570 36.81 -15.50 -47.95
CA ASP A 570 36.26 -16.72 -48.52
C ASP A 570 36.28 -16.70 -50.06
N PHE A 571 36.03 -15.54 -50.68
CA PHE A 571 36.18 -15.35 -52.12
C PHE A 571 37.65 -15.49 -52.58
N ASP A 572 38.59 -14.86 -51.86
CA ASP A 572 40.02 -14.99 -52.16
C ASP A 572 40.49 -16.44 -51.99
N ASN A 573 40.02 -17.14 -50.95
CA ASN A 573 40.25 -18.58 -50.78
C ASN A 573 39.67 -19.40 -51.94
N PHE A 574 38.46 -19.09 -52.40
CA PHE A 574 37.85 -19.76 -53.56
C PHE A 574 38.66 -19.54 -54.85
N LYS A 575 39.23 -18.34 -55.04
CA LYS A 575 40.11 -18.03 -56.17
C LYS A 575 41.43 -18.81 -56.13
N PHE A 576 41.93 -19.18 -54.96
CA PHE A 576 43.09 -20.07 -54.82
C PHE A 576 42.75 -21.55 -55.03
N VAL A 577 41.53 -21.98 -54.68
CA VAL A 577 41.07 -23.37 -54.85
C VAL A 577 40.68 -23.68 -56.29
N CYS A 578 40.23 -22.70 -57.09
CA CYS A 578 40.10 -22.83 -58.54
C CYS A 578 41.47 -22.58 -59.22
N PRO A 579 42.18 -23.61 -59.72
CA PRO A 579 43.41 -23.39 -60.46
C PRO A 579 43.10 -22.51 -61.68
N LYS A 580 44.00 -21.57 -61.99
CA LYS A 580 43.83 -20.67 -63.14
C LYS A 580 43.50 -21.52 -64.37
N ALA A 581 42.52 -21.11 -65.17
CA ALA A 581 42.04 -21.93 -66.30
C ALA A 581 43.14 -22.37 -67.30
N GLY A 582 44.31 -21.73 -67.28
CA GLY A 582 45.51 -22.19 -68.00
C GLY A 582 46.20 -23.40 -67.35
N GLU A 583 46.30 -23.47 -66.03
CA GLU A 583 46.92 -24.61 -65.30
C GLU A 583 46.08 -25.89 -65.41
N GLN A 584 44.76 -25.80 -65.28
CA GLN A 584 43.89 -26.98 -65.49
C GLN A 584 43.98 -27.50 -66.93
N ARG A 585 43.99 -26.60 -67.93
CA ARG A 585 44.16 -26.96 -69.33
C ARG A 585 45.51 -27.62 -69.57
N GLN A 586 46.58 -27.10 -68.98
CA GLN A 586 47.92 -27.69 -69.07
C GLN A 586 48.02 -29.05 -68.40
N GLN A 587 47.36 -29.27 -67.26
CA GLN A 587 47.29 -30.57 -66.58
C GLN A 587 46.51 -31.62 -67.39
N LEU A 588 45.55 -31.20 -68.22
CA LEU A 588 44.77 -32.08 -69.10
C LEU A 588 45.52 -32.48 -70.38
N VAL A 589 46.54 -31.74 -70.81
CA VAL A 589 47.27 -32.04 -72.05
C VAL A 589 47.94 -33.42 -72.03
N PRO A 590 48.66 -33.85 -70.96
CA PRO A 590 49.23 -35.19 -70.88
C PRO A 590 48.16 -36.31 -70.95
N VAL A 591 46.98 -36.07 -70.35
CA VAL A 591 45.87 -37.01 -70.34
C VAL A 591 45.26 -37.15 -71.74
N LEU A 592 44.97 -36.04 -72.42
CA LEU A 592 44.47 -36.05 -73.80
C LEU A 592 45.49 -36.63 -74.79
N ALA A 593 46.77 -36.31 -74.60
CA ALA A 593 47.86 -36.83 -75.41
C ALA A 593 48.04 -38.35 -75.30
N THR A 594 47.70 -38.94 -74.15
CA THR A 594 47.77 -40.39 -73.92
C THR A 594 46.49 -41.10 -74.37
N MET A 595 45.32 -40.54 -74.08
CA MET A 595 44.03 -41.13 -74.47
C MET A 595 43.79 -41.12 -75.97
N LEU A 596 44.15 -40.04 -76.67
CA LEU A 596 43.87 -39.88 -78.10
C LEU A 596 45.04 -40.28 -79.02
N LYS A 597 46.15 -40.78 -78.46
CA LYS A 597 47.37 -41.17 -79.19
C LYS A 597 47.83 -40.13 -80.22
N LEU A 598 47.74 -38.86 -79.85
CA LEU A 598 48.02 -37.73 -80.74
C LEU A 598 49.45 -37.76 -81.26
N SER A 599 49.65 -37.34 -82.50
CA SER A 599 50.99 -37.17 -83.08
C SER A 599 51.76 -36.02 -82.39
N PRO A 600 53.10 -35.97 -82.49
CA PRO A 600 53.90 -34.89 -81.89
C PRO A 600 53.45 -33.49 -82.33
N GLU A 601 53.01 -33.32 -83.58
CA GLU A 601 52.48 -32.05 -84.09
C GLU A 601 51.13 -31.66 -83.48
N GLU A 602 50.24 -32.63 -83.25
CA GLU A 602 48.93 -32.38 -82.64
C GLU A 602 49.05 -32.09 -81.15
N LYS A 603 49.98 -32.77 -80.46
CA LYS A 603 50.34 -32.45 -79.08
C LYS A 603 50.86 -31.01 -78.97
N ALA A 604 51.75 -30.58 -79.86
CA ALA A 604 52.26 -29.22 -79.87
C ALA A 604 51.15 -28.17 -80.08
N ARG A 605 50.17 -28.46 -80.95
CA ARG A 605 49.00 -27.59 -81.15
C ARG A 605 48.12 -27.50 -79.90
N ILE A 606 47.86 -28.61 -79.22
CA ILE A 606 47.06 -28.61 -77.99
C ILE A 606 47.80 -27.93 -76.83
N VAL A 607 49.12 -28.11 -76.70
CA VAL A 607 49.95 -27.37 -75.73
C VAL A 607 49.86 -25.87 -76.00
N ALA A 608 49.96 -25.45 -77.26
CA ALA A 608 49.86 -24.04 -77.63
C ALA A 608 48.48 -23.44 -77.30
N VAL A 609 47.40 -24.19 -77.54
CA VAL A 609 46.02 -23.78 -77.16
C VAL A 609 45.80 -23.78 -75.65
N ALA A 610 46.45 -24.69 -74.91
CA ALA A 610 46.39 -24.75 -73.46
C ALA A 610 47.21 -23.64 -72.77
N GLN A 611 48.26 -23.14 -73.44
CA GLN A 611 49.11 -22.05 -72.98
C GLN A 611 48.64 -20.66 -73.44
N SER A 612 47.80 -20.57 -74.48
CA SER A 612 47.21 -19.29 -74.89
C SER A 612 46.22 -18.82 -73.83
N ASP A 613 46.64 -17.84 -73.04
CA ASP A 613 45.77 -17.13 -72.11
C ASP A 613 44.62 -16.52 -72.93
N GLY A 614 43.40 -16.98 -72.71
CA GLY A 614 42.20 -16.62 -73.50
C GLY A 614 41.73 -15.17 -73.28
N GLY A 615 42.66 -14.23 -73.13
CA GLY A 615 42.41 -12.80 -73.04
C GLY A 615 42.59 -12.12 -74.39
N GLN A 616 41.48 -12.01 -75.13
CA GLN A 616 41.21 -11.08 -76.23
C GLN A 616 41.99 -11.23 -77.56
N GLN A 617 41.25 -11.57 -78.62
CA GLN A 617 41.06 -10.63 -79.74
C GLN A 617 39.79 -10.97 -80.51
N GLY A 618 39.02 -9.92 -80.82
CA GLY A 618 37.70 -10.01 -81.43
C GLY A 618 37.73 -10.58 -82.83
N VAL A 619 36.98 -11.66 -83.04
CA VAL A 619 36.42 -12.03 -84.33
C VAL A 619 35.01 -12.52 -84.08
N GLN A 620 34.07 -11.90 -84.80
CA GLN A 620 32.68 -12.29 -84.92
C GLN A 620 32.56 -13.81 -85.03
N ARG A 621 31.93 -14.46 -84.05
CA ARG A 621 31.43 -15.82 -84.24
C ARG A 621 29.99 -15.90 -83.73
N ALA A 622 29.13 -16.13 -84.71
CA ALA A 622 27.75 -16.47 -84.57
C ALA A 622 27.55 -17.63 -83.57
N GLY A 623 26.36 -17.58 -82.97
CA GLY A 623 25.89 -18.32 -81.81
C GLY A 623 26.27 -19.79 -81.71
N TRP A 624 26.54 -20.20 -80.47
CA TRP A 624 26.06 -21.47 -79.90
C TRP A 624 25.70 -21.38 -78.40
N GLY A 625 25.86 -20.22 -77.72
CA GLY A 625 25.63 -20.11 -76.26
C GLY A 625 24.53 -19.15 -75.80
N GLY A 626 23.84 -18.44 -76.71
CA GLY A 626 23.02 -17.28 -76.32
C GLY A 626 21.51 -17.47 -76.25
N THR A 627 20.94 -18.58 -76.72
CA THR A 627 19.47 -18.72 -76.85
C THR A 627 18.87 -19.98 -76.21
N TYR A 628 19.67 -20.93 -75.73
CA TYR A 628 19.14 -22.16 -75.15
C TYR A 628 18.84 -22.10 -73.65
N LEU A 629 19.49 -21.20 -72.89
CA LEU A 629 19.25 -21.09 -71.44
C LEU A 629 18.07 -20.19 -71.05
N HIS A 630 17.57 -19.32 -71.94
CA HIS A 630 16.43 -18.44 -71.64
C HIS A 630 15.04 -19.07 -71.89
N ARG A 631 14.97 -20.33 -72.35
CA ARG A 631 13.67 -21.00 -72.63
C ARG A 631 13.14 -21.87 -71.48
N TRP A 632 13.88 -21.94 -70.37
CA TRP A 632 13.51 -22.75 -69.21
C TRP A 632 13.11 -21.91 -67.98
N SER A 633 13.08 -20.58 -68.09
CA SER A 633 12.72 -19.68 -66.98
C SER A 633 11.29 -19.11 -67.02
N GLU A 634 10.41 -19.58 -67.92
CA GLU A 634 9.00 -19.12 -68.02
C GLU A 634 7.96 -20.19 -67.65
N LEU A 635 8.32 -21.18 -66.82
CA LEU A 635 7.37 -22.11 -66.20
C LEU A 635 7.50 -22.09 -64.68
N THR A 636 7.01 -21.02 -64.06
CA THR A 636 6.44 -20.97 -62.70
C THR A 636 5.40 -19.88 -62.63
#